data_AF-W2LL46-F1
#
_entry.id   AF-W2LL46-F1
#
_cell.length_a   1.000
_cell.length_b   1.000
_cell.length_c   1.000
_cell.angle_alpha   90.00
_cell.angle_beta   90.00
_cell.angle_gamma   90.00
#
_symmetry.space_group_name_H-M   'P 1'
#
loop_
_entity.id
_entity.type
_entity.pdbx_description
1 polymer ?
#
loop_
_entity_poly.entity_id
_entity_poly.type
_entity_poly.pdbx_seq_one_letter_code
_entity_poly.pdbx_strand_id
1 'polypeptide(L)'
;MRAFIQSCPNLRRVPVGLVVADTDRDENAQYYNCRTDESDELENAQWYGINTYVHCDDISDPAKATGFNMLRDSFKSYDYSIPVVLTEFGCVSPAFPTVDGFEAQRTFHDAVFMNLPEYSDYFAGGFAFEYSTENANSMSTSPYPFTTYGPQNYGLGYFSPADCTDAGINCTYQRFPNFDFLRQAFASYDGSRQPTLSTYEVPPNHAETSTCPAGSPGLRQFQWPSDSSANEACLSVSDSRFQCPGQSSTLPTTALSSAPPLATIMASPSTEVPTTEAPTTTPFETADAPSTQTPDSPTDTTQPPTTNIHDGCRLR
;
A
#
# COMPACT_ATOMS: atom_id res chain seq x y z
N MET A 1 7.04 13.06 -10.43
CA MET A 1 5.68 13.36 -9.93
C MET A 1 5.66 14.45 -8.85
N ARG A 2 6.34 14.29 -7.70
CA ARG A 2 6.32 15.29 -6.60
C ARG A 2 6.72 16.71 -7.06
N ALA A 3 7.78 16.83 -7.85
CA ALA A 3 8.21 18.11 -8.44
C ALA A 3 7.10 18.80 -9.24
N PHE A 4 6.36 18.04 -10.07
CA PHE A 4 5.23 18.56 -10.84
C PHE A 4 4.12 19.07 -9.92
N ILE A 5 3.71 18.27 -8.93
CA ILE A 5 2.67 18.66 -7.96
C ILE A 5 3.05 19.95 -7.23
N GLN A 6 4.31 20.09 -6.81
CA GLN A 6 4.79 21.30 -6.15
C GLN A 6 4.85 22.52 -7.08
N SER A 7 5.13 22.31 -8.36
CA SER A 7 5.18 23.39 -9.36
C SER A 7 3.80 23.99 -9.68
N CYS A 8 2.72 23.26 -9.39
CA CYS A 8 1.35 23.68 -9.70
C CYS A 8 0.66 24.35 -8.51
N PRO A 9 0.43 25.68 -8.54
CA PRO A 9 -0.07 26.43 -7.38
C PRO A 9 -1.50 26.08 -6.98
N ASN A 10 -2.32 25.63 -7.93
CA ASN A 10 -3.73 25.30 -7.71
C ASN A 10 -3.98 23.80 -7.47
N LEU A 11 -2.94 22.97 -7.55
CA LEU A 11 -3.08 21.54 -7.35
C LEU A 11 -2.95 21.22 -5.86
N ARG A 12 -3.89 20.42 -5.32
CA ARG A 12 -3.75 19.87 -3.97
C ARG A 12 -2.45 19.07 -3.91
N ARG A 13 -1.64 19.32 -2.88
CA ARG A 13 -0.37 18.61 -2.64
C ARG A 13 -0.65 17.19 -2.14
N VAL A 14 -1.10 16.31 -3.03
CA VAL A 14 -1.34 14.89 -2.74
C VAL A 14 0.01 14.23 -2.43
N PRO A 15 0.15 13.51 -1.31
CA PRO A 15 1.39 12.82 -0.99
C PRO A 15 1.64 11.69 -2.00
N VAL A 16 2.86 11.61 -2.50
CA VAL A 16 3.29 10.58 -3.45
C VAL A 16 4.17 9.58 -2.72
N GLY A 17 3.76 8.32 -2.74
CA GLY A 17 4.50 7.19 -2.21
C GLY A 17 4.66 6.13 -3.27
N LEU A 18 4.92 4.90 -2.83
CA LEU A 18 5.03 3.74 -3.69
C LEU A 18 4.43 2.52 -3.00
N VAL A 19 4.29 1.44 -3.78
CA VAL A 19 3.86 0.14 -3.29
C VAL A 19 4.90 -0.88 -3.72
N VAL A 20 5.34 -1.74 -2.79
CA VAL A 20 6.27 -2.84 -3.08
C VAL A 20 5.71 -4.16 -2.58
N ALA A 21 6.11 -5.24 -3.23
CA ALA A 21 5.96 -6.57 -2.66
C ALA A 21 6.82 -6.71 -1.40
N ASP A 22 6.41 -7.58 -0.49
CA ASP A 22 7.17 -7.95 0.70
C ASP A 22 8.36 -8.87 0.38
N THR A 23 9.26 -8.37 -0.47
CA THR A 23 10.52 -8.98 -0.90
C THR A 23 11.62 -7.94 -0.74
N ASP A 24 12.81 -8.35 -0.29
CA ASP A 24 13.94 -7.45 -0.01
C ASP A 24 13.52 -6.26 0.89
N ARG A 25 12.65 -6.55 1.88
CA ARG A 25 11.97 -5.55 2.71
C ARG A 25 12.93 -4.55 3.33
N ASP A 26 14.02 -5.04 3.92
CA ASP A 26 15.01 -4.21 4.61
C ASP A 26 15.60 -3.14 3.65
N GLU A 27 16.05 -3.58 2.46
CA GLU A 27 16.66 -2.71 1.47
C GLU A 27 15.64 -1.73 0.89
N ASN A 28 14.46 -2.24 0.51
CA ASN A 28 13.40 -1.42 -0.08
C ASN A 28 12.90 -0.36 0.90
N ALA A 29 12.56 -0.74 2.14
CA ALA A 29 12.09 0.21 3.14
C ALA A 29 13.15 1.32 3.36
N GLN A 30 14.40 0.96 3.64
CA GLN A 30 15.45 1.94 3.89
C GLN A 30 15.69 2.86 2.70
N TYR A 31 15.80 2.31 1.49
CA TYR A 31 16.06 3.10 0.28
C TYR A 31 14.96 4.12 -0.01
N TYR A 32 13.68 3.72 0.09
CA TYR A 32 12.58 4.62 -0.24
C TYR A 32 12.30 5.67 0.84
N ASN A 33 12.88 5.55 2.03
CA ASN A 33 12.84 6.58 3.06
C ASN A 33 14.12 7.43 3.14
N CYS A 34 15.18 7.04 2.45
CA CYS A 34 16.44 7.78 2.47
C CYS A 34 16.48 8.89 1.40
N ARG A 35 17.53 9.71 1.48
CA ARG A 35 17.94 10.64 0.42
C ARG A 35 19.41 10.42 0.13
N THR A 36 19.76 10.17 -1.13
CA THR A 36 21.15 10.06 -1.56
C THR A 36 21.81 11.44 -1.68
N ASP A 37 20.99 12.47 -1.91
CA ASP A 37 21.34 13.88 -1.77
C ASP A 37 20.45 14.50 -0.69
N GLU A 38 21.01 14.83 0.48
CA GLU A 38 20.26 15.42 1.60
C GLU A 38 19.53 16.72 1.22
N SER A 39 20.01 17.43 0.20
CA SER A 39 19.39 18.67 -0.29
C SER A 39 18.20 18.44 -1.23
N ASP A 40 18.01 17.22 -1.73
CA ASP A 40 16.90 16.85 -2.59
C ASP A 40 15.71 16.35 -1.75
N GLU A 41 14.90 17.30 -1.27
CA GLU A 41 13.70 16.99 -0.48
C GLU A 41 12.63 16.18 -1.24
N LEU A 42 12.82 15.95 -2.54
CA LEU A 42 11.91 15.21 -3.41
C LEU A 42 12.27 13.73 -3.57
N GLU A 43 13.44 13.31 -3.05
CA GLU A 43 13.99 11.98 -3.31
C GLU A 43 13.27 10.86 -2.55
N ASN A 44 12.99 11.06 -1.27
CA ASN A 44 12.28 10.06 -0.46
C ASN A 44 10.79 9.98 -0.79
N ALA A 45 10.16 8.84 -0.50
CA ALA A 45 8.71 8.67 -0.58
C ALA A 45 8.00 9.46 0.54
N GLN A 46 6.73 9.83 0.34
CA GLN A 46 5.92 10.48 1.39
C GLN A 46 5.06 9.49 2.19
N TRP A 47 4.96 8.25 1.71
CA TRP A 47 4.40 7.09 2.39
C TRP A 47 4.92 5.83 1.70
N TYR A 48 4.94 4.72 2.41
CA TYR A 48 5.43 3.44 1.91
C TYR A 48 4.32 2.39 1.99
N GLY A 49 3.97 1.82 0.85
CA GLY A 49 3.03 0.71 0.74
C GLY A 49 3.75 -0.62 0.69
N ILE A 50 3.32 -1.58 1.50
CA ILE A 50 3.80 -2.95 1.45
C ILE A 50 2.65 -3.93 1.20
N ASN A 51 2.81 -4.76 0.17
CA ASN A 51 1.92 -5.88 -0.11
C ASN A 51 2.45 -7.10 0.64
N THR A 52 1.82 -7.41 1.78
CA THR A 52 2.31 -8.44 2.71
C THR A 52 1.26 -9.51 2.96
N TYR A 53 1.70 -10.76 2.89
CA TYR A 53 0.84 -11.94 3.08
C TYR A 53 1.38 -12.83 4.20
N VAL A 54 2.03 -12.23 5.20
CA VAL A 54 2.76 -12.94 6.27
C VAL A 54 1.87 -13.66 7.30
N HIS A 55 0.55 -13.47 7.25
CA HIS A 55 -0.41 -14.08 8.16
C HIS A 55 -1.36 -15.04 7.43
N CYS A 56 -1.00 -16.32 7.38
CA CYS A 56 -1.70 -17.37 6.61
C CYS A 56 -2.35 -18.47 7.48
N ASP A 57 -2.40 -18.27 8.79
CA ASP A 57 -2.92 -19.23 9.77
C ASP A 57 -4.08 -18.61 10.54
N ASP A 58 -5.03 -19.42 11.02
CA ASP A 58 -6.14 -18.96 11.86
C ASP A 58 -5.69 -18.73 13.32
N ILE A 59 -4.84 -17.72 13.51
CA ILE A 59 -4.28 -17.34 14.81
C ILE A 59 -4.91 -16.03 15.26
N SER A 60 -5.78 -16.09 16.28
CA SER A 60 -6.45 -14.93 16.88
C SER A 60 -5.67 -14.25 18.01
N ASP A 61 -4.63 -14.90 18.52
CA ASP A 61 -3.76 -14.37 19.58
C ASP A 61 -2.58 -13.62 18.93
N PRO A 62 -2.51 -12.28 19.01
CA PRO A 62 -1.47 -11.49 18.35
C PRO A 62 -0.05 -11.87 18.83
N ALA A 63 0.10 -12.34 20.08
CA ALA A 63 1.39 -12.78 20.60
C ALA A 63 1.96 -14.01 19.86
N LYS A 64 1.11 -14.76 19.16
CA LYS A 64 1.47 -15.95 18.37
C LYS A 64 1.55 -15.69 16.87
N ALA A 65 1.25 -14.47 16.42
CA ALA A 65 1.28 -14.10 15.01
C ALA A 65 2.73 -13.84 14.54
N THR A 66 3.57 -14.88 14.52
CA THR A 66 5.02 -14.78 14.28
C THR A 66 5.39 -13.93 13.07
N GLY A 67 4.79 -14.19 11.91
CA GLY A 67 5.07 -13.42 10.69
C GLY A 67 4.70 -11.94 10.80
N PHE A 68 3.56 -11.65 11.45
CA PHE A 68 3.09 -10.28 11.65
C PHE A 68 3.93 -9.54 12.72
N ASN A 69 4.39 -10.24 13.74
CA ASN A 69 5.31 -9.72 14.75
C ASN A 69 6.68 -9.42 14.15
N MET A 70 7.21 -10.31 13.28
CA MET A 70 8.43 -10.04 12.52
C MET A 70 8.28 -8.80 11.62
N LEU A 71 7.13 -8.65 10.95
CA LEU A 71 6.84 -7.45 10.14
C LEU A 71 6.86 -6.17 10.99
N ARG A 72 6.18 -6.16 12.14
CA ARG A 72 6.24 -5.03 13.09
C ARG A 72 7.67 -4.76 13.56
N ASP A 73 8.39 -5.80 13.97
CA ASP A 73 9.73 -5.66 14.54
C ASP A 73 10.75 -5.16 13.52
N SER A 74 10.60 -5.55 12.24
CA SER A 74 11.32 -4.95 11.11
C SER A 74 11.12 -3.44 11.07
N PHE A 75 9.88 -2.95 10.97
CA PHE A 75 9.60 -1.51 10.86
C PHE A 75 9.95 -0.73 12.12
N LYS A 76 9.86 -1.36 13.29
CA LYS A 76 10.39 -0.82 14.53
C LYS A 76 11.90 -0.63 14.48
N SER A 77 12.65 -1.53 13.85
CA SER A 77 14.11 -1.42 13.74
C SER A 77 14.57 -0.39 12.72
N TYR A 78 13.73 -0.02 11.76
CA TYR A 78 14.08 0.94 10.72
C TYR A 78 13.94 2.39 11.15
N ASP A 79 13.28 2.66 12.29
CA ASP A 79 13.06 4.03 12.79
C ASP A 79 12.42 4.92 11.71
N TYR A 80 11.35 4.39 11.14
CA TYR A 80 10.79 4.87 9.87
C TYR A 80 10.03 6.18 10.03
N SER A 81 10.40 7.20 9.25
CA SER A 81 9.87 8.56 9.38
C SER A 81 8.66 8.89 8.51
N ILE A 82 8.26 7.95 7.64
CA ILE A 82 7.08 8.12 6.78
C ILE A 82 6.01 7.06 7.10
N PRO A 83 4.71 7.32 6.86
CA PRO A 83 3.66 6.36 7.13
C PRO A 83 3.82 5.07 6.31
N VAL A 84 3.66 3.92 6.96
CA VAL A 84 3.65 2.60 6.32
C VAL A 84 2.22 2.11 6.21
N VAL A 85 1.79 1.71 5.02
CA VAL A 85 0.44 1.21 4.76
C VAL A 85 0.56 -0.23 4.26
N LEU A 86 -0.21 -1.16 4.82
CA LEU A 86 -0.31 -2.51 4.28
C LEU A 86 -1.22 -2.45 3.04
N THR A 87 -0.63 -2.17 1.88
CA THR A 87 -1.39 -1.88 0.65
C THR A 87 -2.09 -3.10 0.08
N GLU A 88 -1.60 -4.28 0.43
CA GLU A 88 -2.32 -5.54 0.31
C GLU A 88 -2.06 -6.38 1.57
N PHE A 89 -3.10 -7.01 2.09
CA PHE A 89 -3.02 -8.05 3.11
C PHE A 89 -4.15 -9.08 2.97
N GLY A 90 -4.09 -10.15 3.75
CA GLY A 90 -5.13 -11.18 3.82
C GLY A 90 -4.79 -12.41 2.98
N CYS A 91 -3.74 -13.12 3.38
CA CYS A 91 -3.29 -14.38 2.77
C CYS A 91 -4.44 -15.37 2.56
N VAL A 92 -4.36 -16.15 1.48
CA VAL A 92 -5.26 -17.29 1.23
C VAL A 92 -4.50 -18.58 1.48
N SER A 93 -5.03 -19.45 2.33
CA SER A 93 -4.37 -20.67 2.80
C SER A 93 -5.39 -21.75 3.15
N PRO A 94 -5.09 -23.03 2.91
CA PRO A 94 -5.96 -24.14 3.33
C PRO A 94 -6.05 -24.29 4.86
N ALA A 95 -5.22 -23.57 5.63
CA ALA A 95 -5.28 -23.55 7.08
C ALA A 95 -6.52 -22.82 7.62
N PHE A 96 -7.17 -21.97 6.81
CA PHE A 96 -8.39 -21.27 7.19
C PHE A 96 -9.63 -22.18 7.16
N PRO A 97 -10.65 -21.89 7.99
CA PRO A 97 -11.81 -22.77 8.13
C PRO A 97 -12.67 -22.85 6.86
N THR A 98 -13.35 -23.99 6.71
CA THR A 98 -14.49 -24.12 5.80
C THR A 98 -15.75 -23.60 6.50
N VAL A 99 -16.46 -22.66 5.87
CA VAL A 99 -17.69 -22.06 6.41
C VAL A 99 -18.77 -22.10 5.33
N ASP A 100 -19.96 -22.59 5.68
CA ASP A 100 -21.11 -22.67 4.77
C ASP A 100 -20.83 -23.33 3.41
N GLY A 101 -19.90 -24.30 3.39
CA GLY A 101 -19.49 -25.03 2.18
C GLY A 101 -18.45 -24.32 1.33
N PHE A 102 -17.93 -23.17 1.76
CA PHE A 102 -16.79 -22.49 1.15
C PHE A 102 -15.52 -22.80 1.94
N GLU A 103 -14.51 -23.36 1.28
CA GLU A 103 -13.21 -23.66 1.89
C GLU A 103 -12.36 -22.39 2.08
N ALA A 104 -11.33 -22.47 2.95
CA ALA A 104 -10.30 -21.46 3.13
C ALA A 104 -10.82 -20.02 3.41
N GLN A 105 -11.84 -19.91 4.25
CA GLN A 105 -12.45 -18.63 4.58
C GLN A 105 -11.60 -17.83 5.58
N ARG A 106 -10.83 -16.87 5.05
CA ARG A 106 -9.95 -15.98 5.79
C ARG A 106 -10.65 -15.29 6.96
N THR A 107 -10.05 -15.37 8.14
CA THR A 107 -10.61 -14.83 9.39
C THR A 107 -10.23 -13.38 9.67
N PHE A 108 -9.24 -12.84 8.94
CA PHE A 108 -8.81 -11.44 8.99
C PHE A 108 -8.38 -10.94 10.37
N HIS A 109 -7.70 -11.78 11.15
CA HIS A 109 -7.11 -11.34 12.42
C HIS A 109 -6.04 -10.26 12.22
N ASP A 110 -5.33 -10.28 11.09
CA ASP A 110 -4.38 -9.24 10.68
C ASP A 110 -5.04 -7.85 10.55
N ALA A 111 -6.29 -7.76 10.09
CA ALA A 111 -7.08 -6.51 10.10
C ALA A 111 -7.38 -5.99 11.52
N VAL A 112 -7.50 -6.88 12.50
CA VAL A 112 -7.61 -6.48 13.91
C VAL A 112 -6.25 -6.05 14.43
N PHE A 113 -5.22 -6.88 14.21
CA PHE A 113 -3.88 -6.68 14.77
C PHE A 113 -3.25 -5.37 14.31
N MET A 114 -3.31 -5.03 13.02
CA MET A 114 -2.73 -3.78 12.49
C MET A 114 -3.25 -2.51 13.18
N ASN A 115 -4.44 -2.59 13.78
CA ASN A 115 -5.10 -1.48 14.46
C ASN A 115 -4.93 -1.51 16.00
N LEU A 116 -4.27 -2.53 16.57
CA LEU A 116 -3.93 -2.55 17.98
C LEU A 116 -2.75 -1.58 18.23
N PRO A 117 -2.66 -0.95 19.42
CA PRO A 117 -1.60 0.01 19.76
C PRO A 117 -0.19 -0.49 19.47
N GLU A 118 0.07 -1.78 19.73
CA GLU A 118 1.38 -2.41 19.51
C GLU A 118 1.83 -2.42 18.03
N TYR A 119 0.90 -2.29 17.09
CA TYR A 119 1.19 -2.29 15.65
C TYR A 119 0.90 -0.92 15.01
N SER A 120 -0.09 -0.17 15.49
CA SER A 120 -0.48 1.12 14.93
C SER A 120 0.59 2.21 15.09
N ASP A 121 1.55 2.02 15.98
CA ASP A 121 2.74 2.88 16.09
C ASP A 121 3.65 2.79 14.85
N TYR A 122 3.55 1.70 14.08
CA TYR A 122 4.39 1.42 12.91
C TYR A 122 3.59 1.36 11.61
N PHE A 123 2.30 1.03 11.67
CA PHE A 123 1.42 0.89 10.51
C PHE A 123 0.23 1.84 10.56
N ALA A 124 -0.03 2.53 9.46
CA ALA A 124 -1.17 3.40 9.23
C ALA A 124 -2.39 2.64 8.68
N GLY A 125 -2.58 1.39 9.09
CA GLY A 125 -3.63 0.49 8.60
C GLY A 125 -3.31 -0.17 7.26
N GLY A 126 -4.33 -0.61 6.52
CA GLY A 126 -4.15 -1.32 5.27
C GLY A 126 -5.43 -1.65 4.49
N PHE A 127 -5.26 -2.29 3.34
CA PHE A 127 -6.33 -2.71 2.43
C PHE A 127 -6.29 -4.23 2.21
N ALA A 128 -7.40 -4.91 2.52
CA ALA A 128 -7.53 -6.33 2.26
C ALA A 128 -7.57 -6.58 0.75
N PHE A 129 -6.73 -7.50 0.27
CA PHE A 129 -6.73 -7.92 -1.13
C PHE A 129 -7.62 -9.16 -1.26
N GLU A 130 -8.75 -9.15 -1.97
CA GLU A 130 -9.37 -8.08 -2.75
C GLU A 130 -10.91 -8.17 -2.66
N TYR A 131 -11.64 -7.22 -3.25
CA TYR A 131 -13.09 -7.17 -3.12
C TYR A 131 -13.80 -8.35 -3.82
N SER A 132 -13.44 -8.64 -5.07
CA SER A 132 -14.10 -9.66 -5.90
C SER A 132 -13.10 -10.68 -6.42
N THR A 133 -13.47 -11.96 -6.36
CA THR A 133 -12.69 -13.03 -6.98
C THR A 133 -12.58 -12.80 -8.47
N GLU A 134 -11.35 -12.71 -8.96
CA GLU A 134 -11.07 -12.63 -10.39
C GLU A 134 -11.21 -14.02 -11.04
N ASN A 135 -12.23 -14.18 -11.88
CA ASN A 135 -12.50 -15.45 -12.56
C ASN A 135 -11.29 -15.94 -13.37
N ALA A 136 -10.61 -15.04 -14.08
CA ALA A 136 -9.43 -15.35 -14.91
C ALA A 136 -8.29 -15.97 -14.10
N ASN A 137 -8.11 -15.55 -12.85
CA ASN A 137 -7.02 -16.00 -11.98
C ASN A 137 -7.41 -17.22 -11.14
N SER A 138 -8.69 -17.34 -10.78
CA SER A 138 -9.16 -18.37 -9.83
C SER A 138 -9.68 -19.64 -10.49
N MET A 139 -10.34 -19.57 -11.65
CA MET A 139 -11.17 -20.68 -12.16
C MET A 139 -10.44 -21.99 -12.41
N SER A 140 -9.12 -21.95 -12.67
CA SER A 140 -8.30 -23.13 -12.94
C SER A 140 -8.04 -23.97 -11.68
N THR A 141 -8.13 -23.37 -10.50
CA THR A 141 -7.83 -24.01 -9.21
C THR A 141 -9.04 -24.02 -8.27
N SER A 142 -9.95 -23.07 -8.40
CA SER A 142 -11.24 -23.03 -7.72
C SER A 142 -12.32 -22.73 -8.77
N PRO A 143 -13.04 -23.74 -9.27
CA PRO A 143 -14.07 -23.52 -10.29
C PRO A 143 -15.23 -22.68 -9.75
N TYR A 144 -15.82 -21.82 -10.59
CA TYR A 144 -17.07 -21.10 -10.26
C TYR A 144 -18.12 -22.08 -9.69
N PRO A 145 -18.79 -21.78 -8.56
CA PRO A 145 -18.86 -20.51 -7.82
C PRO A 145 -17.78 -20.33 -6.73
N PHE A 146 -16.59 -20.90 -6.94
CA PHE A 146 -15.39 -20.72 -6.12
C PHE A 146 -15.52 -21.22 -4.67
N THR A 147 -16.21 -22.35 -4.49
CA THR A 147 -16.45 -22.96 -3.16
C THR A 147 -15.27 -23.76 -2.61
N THR A 148 -14.28 -24.07 -3.46
CA THR A 148 -13.09 -24.86 -3.09
C THR A 148 -11.87 -23.95 -2.93
N TYR A 149 -10.86 -24.40 -2.19
CA TYR A 149 -9.61 -23.67 -2.06
C TYR A 149 -8.93 -23.51 -3.42
N GLY A 150 -8.55 -22.28 -3.73
CA GLY A 150 -7.64 -21.95 -4.83
C GLY A 150 -6.67 -20.86 -4.35
N PRO A 151 -5.36 -20.96 -4.64
CA PRO A 151 -4.36 -20.01 -4.17
C PRO A 151 -4.52 -18.59 -4.73
N GLN A 152 -5.42 -18.39 -5.69
CA GLN A 152 -5.74 -17.08 -6.28
C GLN A 152 -7.16 -16.59 -5.92
N ASN A 153 -7.90 -17.32 -5.08
CA ASN A 153 -9.27 -16.97 -4.69
C ASN A 153 -9.28 -15.94 -3.54
N TYR A 154 -8.76 -14.74 -3.79
CA TYR A 154 -8.62 -13.65 -2.83
C TYR A 154 -9.88 -12.81 -2.62
N GLY A 155 -10.98 -13.09 -3.31
CA GLY A 155 -12.20 -12.29 -3.19
C GLY A 155 -12.85 -12.37 -1.81
N LEU A 156 -13.69 -11.37 -1.52
CA LEU A 156 -14.71 -11.44 -0.46
C LEU A 156 -16.05 -11.99 -0.99
N GLY A 157 -16.06 -12.41 -2.25
CA GLY A 157 -17.24 -12.78 -3.01
C GLY A 157 -16.96 -12.77 -4.50
N TYR A 158 -17.97 -13.01 -5.31
CA TYR A 158 -17.87 -13.14 -6.76
C TYR A 158 -19.10 -12.56 -7.44
N PHE A 159 -18.99 -12.25 -8.73
CA PHE A 159 -20.15 -11.82 -9.51
C PHE A 159 -20.84 -13.00 -10.19
N SER A 160 -22.17 -12.95 -10.22
CA SER A 160 -23.06 -13.91 -10.87
C SER A 160 -23.89 -13.22 -11.94
N PRO A 161 -24.22 -13.87 -13.07
CA PRO A 161 -23.84 -15.24 -13.47
C PRO A 161 -22.33 -15.39 -13.80
N ALA A 162 -21.88 -16.61 -14.09
CA ALA A 162 -20.46 -16.92 -14.36
C ALA A 162 -19.86 -16.15 -15.55
N ASP A 163 -20.71 -15.73 -16.49
CA ASP A 163 -20.37 -14.90 -17.65
C ASP A 163 -20.58 -13.40 -17.39
N CYS A 164 -20.68 -12.99 -16.13
CA CYS A 164 -20.69 -11.58 -15.75
C CYS A 164 -19.43 -10.86 -16.28
N THR A 165 -19.65 -9.82 -17.08
CA THR A 165 -18.63 -8.88 -17.55
C THR A 165 -19.13 -7.46 -17.33
N ASP A 166 -18.26 -6.47 -17.53
CA ASP A 166 -18.60 -5.04 -17.53
C ASP A 166 -19.55 -4.65 -18.68
N ALA A 167 -19.85 -5.57 -19.61
CA ALA A 167 -20.72 -5.35 -20.75
C ALA A 167 -22.02 -6.19 -20.69
N GLY A 168 -23.17 -5.50 -20.64
CA GLY A 168 -24.43 -6.01 -21.19
C GLY A 168 -25.20 -7.07 -20.39
N ILE A 169 -24.75 -7.48 -19.20
CA ILE A 169 -25.48 -8.41 -18.32
C ILE A 169 -25.61 -7.82 -16.91
N ASN A 170 -26.77 -8.01 -16.28
CA ASN A 170 -26.97 -7.62 -14.89
C ASN A 170 -26.21 -8.57 -13.96
N CYS A 171 -25.10 -8.10 -13.42
CA CYS A 171 -24.31 -8.84 -12.45
C CYS A 171 -24.83 -8.66 -11.02
N THR A 172 -24.90 -9.74 -10.25
CA THR A 172 -25.18 -9.73 -8.81
C THR A 172 -23.95 -10.19 -8.05
N TYR A 173 -23.50 -9.39 -7.10
CA TYR A 173 -22.40 -9.76 -6.21
C TYR A 173 -22.89 -10.74 -5.14
N GLN A 174 -22.24 -11.90 -5.07
CA GLN A 174 -22.47 -12.95 -4.09
C GLN A 174 -21.33 -12.91 -3.08
N ARG A 175 -21.65 -12.74 -1.80
CA ARG A 175 -20.66 -12.68 -0.72
C ARG A 175 -20.19 -14.07 -0.33
N PHE A 176 -18.90 -14.22 -0.09
CA PHE A 176 -18.39 -15.33 0.69
C PHE A 176 -18.53 -15.05 2.20
N PRO A 177 -18.46 -16.10 3.05
CA PRO A 177 -18.43 -15.94 4.50
C PRO A 177 -17.33 -14.97 5.01
N ASN A 178 -16.14 -14.99 4.40
CA ASN A 178 -15.02 -14.13 4.80
C ASN A 178 -15.32 -12.61 4.70
N PHE A 179 -16.32 -12.18 3.91
CA PHE A 179 -16.81 -10.80 3.86
C PHE A 179 -17.24 -10.32 5.25
N ASP A 180 -18.00 -11.15 5.95
CA ASP A 180 -18.56 -10.81 7.26
C ASP A 180 -17.49 -10.84 8.35
N PHE A 181 -16.43 -11.64 8.20
CA PHE A 181 -15.26 -11.61 9.08
C PHE A 181 -14.47 -10.31 8.92
N LEU A 182 -14.17 -9.87 7.70
CA LEU A 182 -13.51 -8.59 7.46
C LEU A 182 -14.34 -7.41 7.97
N ARG A 183 -15.66 -7.43 7.73
CA ARG A 183 -16.59 -6.41 8.26
C ARG A 183 -16.49 -6.31 9.78
N GLN A 184 -16.47 -7.46 10.47
CA GLN A 184 -16.36 -7.50 11.93
C GLN A 184 -15.01 -6.99 12.41
N ALA A 185 -13.92 -7.38 11.75
CA ALA A 185 -12.57 -6.90 12.06
C ALA A 185 -12.49 -5.37 11.98
N PHE A 186 -12.96 -4.77 10.88
CA PHE A 186 -12.98 -3.31 10.77
C PHE A 186 -13.93 -2.62 11.76
N ALA A 187 -15.07 -3.23 12.07
CA ALA A 187 -16.00 -2.68 13.06
C ALA A 187 -15.45 -2.75 14.50
N SER A 188 -14.44 -3.60 14.76
CA SER A 188 -13.84 -3.77 16.10
C SER A 188 -12.85 -2.67 16.47
N TYR A 189 -12.46 -1.82 15.52
CA TYR A 189 -11.48 -0.77 15.75
C TYR A 189 -11.97 0.27 16.77
N ASP A 190 -11.16 0.49 17.81
CA ASP A 190 -11.35 1.55 18.80
C ASP A 190 -10.25 2.60 18.67
N GLY A 191 -10.56 3.70 17.97
CA GLY A 191 -9.66 4.84 17.81
C GLY A 191 -9.63 5.81 18.99
N SER A 192 -10.31 5.53 20.11
CA SER A 192 -10.46 6.50 21.22
C SER A 192 -9.14 6.87 21.91
N ARG A 193 -8.11 6.04 21.77
CA ARG A 193 -6.76 6.26 22.33
C ARG A 193 -5.76 6.79 21.31
N GLN A 194 -6.16 6.92 20.04
CA GLN A 194 -5.26 7.40 19.01
C GLN A 194 -5.08 8.92 19.11
N PRO A 195 -3.87 9.44 18.85
CA PRO A 195 -3.62 10.86 18.85
C PRO A 195 -4.45 11.54 17.75
N THR A 196 -4.90 12.76 18.04
CA THR A 196 -5.44 13.66 17.03
C THR A 196 -4.30 14.42 16.35
N LEU A 197 -4.56 15.04 15.19
CA LEU A 197 -3.57 15.89 14.51
C LEU A 197 -3.00 16.98 15.44
N SER A 198 -3.79 17.52 16.38
CA SER A 198 -3.33 18.56 17.30
C SER A 198 -2.56 18.04 18.52
N THR A 199 -2.60 16.74 18.76
CA THR A 199 -1.96 16.09 19.92
C THR A 199 -0.86 15.11 19.52
N TYR A 200 -0.72 14.84 18.22
CA TYR A 200 0.33 13.99 17.69
C TYR A 200 1.67 14.71 17.77
N GLU A 201 2.61 14.07 18.46
CA GLU A 201 4.02 14.44 18.48
C GLU A 201 4.80 13.37 17.72
N VAL A 202 5.63 13.80 16.76
CA VAL A 202 6.47 12.87 16.00
C VAL A 202 7.47 12.24 16.97
N PRO A 203 7.50 10.90 17.11
CA PRO A 203 8.48 10.24 17.96
C PRO A 203 9.91 10.63 17.55
N PRO A 204 10.85 10.84 18.50
CA PRO A 204 12.21 11.25 18.15
C PRO A 204 12.92 10.29 17.18
N ASN A 205 12.62 8.99 17.29
CA ASN A 205 13.16 7.98 16.42
C ASN A 205 12.46 7.92 15.04
N HIS A 206 11.41 8.70 14.79
CA HIS A 206 10.74 8.81 13.48
C HIS A 206 10.94 10.21 12.85
N ALA A 207 11.85 11.03 13.39
CA ALA A 207 12.04 12.41 12.95
C ALA A 207 12.89 12.53 11.68
N GLU A 208 13.82 11.59 11.46
CA GLU A 208 14.84 11.66 10.42
C GLU A 208 14.61 10.63 9.31
N THR A 209 15.03 10.96 8.09
CA THR A 209 15.07 9.99 6.99
C THR A 209 16.07 8.88 7.27
N SER A 210 15.80 7.68 6.75
CA SER A 210 16.73 6.56 6.88
C SER A 210 18.07 6.85 6.19
N THR A 211 19.15 6.19 6.61
CA THR A 211 20.40 6.17 5.85
C THR A 211 20.22 5.31 4.61
N CYS A 212 20.70 5.77 3.44
CA CYS A 212 20.62 4.96 2.23
C CYS A 212 21.50 3.71 2.35
N PRO A 213 21.00 2.54 1.89
CA PRO A 213 21.83 1.35 1.74
C PRO A 213 23.11 1.63 0.94
N ALA A 214 24.18 0.90 1.25
CA ALA A 214 25.47 1.11 0.60
C ALA A 214 25.36 0.84 -0.91
N GLY A 215 25.80 1.80 -1.73
CA GLY A 215 25.75 1.69 -3.19
C GLY A 215 24.39 2.00 -3.81
N SER A 216 23.42 2.46 -3.03
CA SER A 216 22.14 2.95 -3.56
C SER A 216 22.36 4.04 -4.63
N PRO A 217 21.80 3.87 -5.84
CA PRO A 217 21.87 4.89 -6.88
C PRO A 217 21.01 6.08 -6.49
N GLY A 218 21.48 7.30 -6.75
CA GLY A 218 20.64 8.48 -6.60
C GLY A 218 19.61 8.59 -7.71
N LEU A 219 18.45 9.22 -7.44
CA LEU A 219 17.37 9.32 -8.43
C LEU A 219 17.83 9.93 -9.77
N ARG A 220 18.78 10.87 -9.72
CA ARG A 220 19.35 11.54 -10.91
C ARG A 220 20.13 10.59 -11.83
N GLN A 221 20.49 9.39 -11.35
CA GLN A 221 21.19 8.38 -12.14
C GLN A 221 20.22 7.57 -13.03
N PHE A 222 18.92 7.57 -12.72
CA PHE A 222 17.90 6.95 -13.54
C PHE A 222 17.48 7.91 -14.64
N GLN A 223 17.49 7.43 -15.89
CA GLN A 223 16.94 8.16 -17.03
C GLN A 223 15.69 7.44 -17.52
N TRP A 224 14.56 8.13 -17.45
CA TRP A 224 13.29 7.64 -17.96
C TRP A 224 13.03 8.27 -19.32
N PRO A 225 12.39 7.56 -20.27
CA PRO A 225 12.00 8.15 -21.54
C PRO A 225 11.19 9.46 -21.38
N SER A 226 10.38 9.54 -20.32
CA SER A 226 9.60 10.72 -19.96
C SER A 226 10.42 11.94 -19.55
N ASP A 227 11.68 11.79 -19.16
CA ASP A 227 12.53 12.92 -18.75
C ASP A 227 12.86 13.85 -19.92
N SER A 228 12.74 13.34 -21.14
CA SER A 228 12.88 14.12 -22.38
C SER A 228 11.59 14.81 -22.83
N SER A 229 10.46 14.49 -22.20
CA SER A 229 9.15 15.05 -22.51
C SER A 229 8.90 16.34 -21.71
N ALA A 230 8.15 17.27 -22.30
CA ALA A 230 7.66 18.41 -21.55
C ALA A 230 6.71 17.93 -20.43
N ASN A 231 6.80 18.58 -19.26
CA ASN A 231 5.80 18.36 -18.22
C ASN A 231 4.42 18.76 -18.72
N GLU A 232 3.40 18.06 -18.23
CA GLU A 232 2.01 18.45 -18.43
C GLU A 232 1.75 19.87 -17.92
N ALA A 233 0.75 20.54 -18.48
CA ALA A 233 0.35 21.85 -17.99
C ALA A 233 -0.34 21.71 -16.62
N CYS A 234 -0.09 22.67 -15.72
CA CYS A 234 -0.85 22.73 -14.48
C CYS A 234 -2.35 22.93 -14.75
N LEU A 235 -3.19 22.18 -14.05
CA LEU A 235 -4.64 22.34 -14.11
C LEU A 235 -5.04 23.78 -13.78
N SER A 236 -5.94 24.32 -14.61
CA SER A 236 -6.55 25.61 -14.39
C SER A 236 -7.62 25.52 -13.30
N VAL A 237 -8.00 26.66 -12.72
CA VAL A 237 -9.12 26.70 -11.74
C VAL A 237 -10.42 26.19 -12.36
N SER A 238 -10.62 26.37 -13.68
CA SER A 238 -11.77 25.82 -14.40
C SER A 238 -11.82 24.30 -14.38
N ASP A 239 -10.66 23.62 -14.39
CA ASP A 239 -10.59 22.16 -14.39
C ASP A 239 -10.99 21.57 -13.02
N SER A 240 -10.86 22.35 -11.94
CA SER A 240 -11.20 21.93 -10.57
C SER A 240 -12.70 21.80 -10.29
N ARG A 241 -13.57 22.21 -11.23
CA ARG A 241 -15.03 22.29 -11.03
C ARG A 241 -15.83 21.31 -11.89
N PHE A 242 -15.23 20.21 -12.31
CA PHE A 242 -15.98 19.20 -13.06
C PHE A 242 -17.02 18.52 -12.14
N GLN A 243 -18.29 18.77 -12.42
CA GLN A 243 -19.43 18.05 -11.82
C GLN A 243 -20.00 17.10 -12.86
N CYS A 244 -20.24 15.86 -12.47
CA CYS A 244 -20.94 14.91 -13.32
C CYS A 244 -22.32 15.49 -13.71
N PRO A 245 -22.70 15.46 -15.00
CA PRO A 245 -24.01 15.95 -15.43
C PRO A 245 -25.13 15.30 -14.61
N GLY A 246 -26.01 16.11 -14.01
CA GLY A 246 -27.14 15.64 -13.22
C GLY A 246 -26.96 15.63 -11.70
N GLN A 247 -25.78 15.97 -11.17
CA GLN A 247 -25.59 16.19 -9.73
C GLN A 247 -25.71 17.68 -9.37
N SER A 248 -26.88 18.12 -8.89
CA SER A 248 -27.01 19.40 -8.20
C SER A 248 -26.30 19.33 -6.85
N SER A 249 -25.09 19.89 -6.76
CA SER A 249 -24.39 20.09 -5.49
C SER A 249 -25.15 21.10 -4.62
N THR A 250 -25.80 20.64 -3.56
CA THR A 250 -26.30 21.48 -2.45
C THR A 250 -25.27 21.67 -1.33
N LEU A 251 -23.98 21.45 -1.59
CA LEU A 251 -22.94 21.71 -0.59
C LEU A 251 -22.60 23.21 -0.55
N PRO A 252 -22.68 23.87 0.62
CA PRO A 252 -22.36 25.28 0.76
C PRO A 252 -20.86 25.52 0.54
N THR A 253 -20.56 26.52 -0.29
CA THR A 253 -19.23 26.91 -0.78
C THR A 253 -18.33 27.57 0.28
N THR A 254 -18.47 27.24 1.57
CA THR A 254 -17.68 27.86 2.65
C THR A 254 -17.00 26.82 3.53
N ALA A 255 -15.87 26.32 3.05
CA ALA A 255 -14.77 25.86 3.89
C ALA A 255 -13.45 25.91 3.08
N LEU A 256 -12.98 27.13 2.79
CA LEU A 256 -11.54 27.32 2.58
C LEU A 256 -10.87 27.06 3.93
N SER A 257 -10.53 25.79 4.19
CA SER A 257 -9.57 25.47 5.24
C SER A 257 -8.24 26.05 4.78
N SER A 258 -7.85 27.19 5.34
CA SER A 258 -6.49 27.69 5.22
C SER A 258 -5.56 26.63 5.80
N ALA A 259 -4.87 25.90 4.93
CA ALA A 259 -3.75 25.07 5.35
C ALA A 259 -2.78 25.96 6.15
N PRO A 260 -2.39 25.59 7.38
CA PRO A 260 -1.35 26.33 8.07
C PRO A 260 -0.04 26.24 7.26
N PRO A 261 0.77 27.31 7.22
CA PRO A 261 2.06 27.24 6.57
C PRO A 261 2.92 26.17 7.26
N LEU A 262 3.55 25.31 6.46
CA LEU A 262 4.57 24.38 6.92
C LEU A 262 5.67 25.20 7.60
N ALA A 263 5.82 25.07 8.92
CA ALA A 263 6.93 25.67 9.63
C ALA A 263 8.21 24.95 9.19
N THR A 264 9.12 25.67 8.55
CA THR A 264 10.49 25.22 8.30
C THR A 264 11.17 25.03 9.65
N ILE A 265 11.32 23.78 10.10
CA ILE A 265 12.10 23.47 11.29
C ILE A 265 13.57 23.58 10.89
N MET A 266 14.15 24.76 11.06
CA MET A 266 15.61 24.90 11.04
C MET A 266 16.14 24.38 12.38
N ALA A 267 16.62 23.14 12.40
CA ALA A 267 17.43 22.63 13.49
C ALA A 267 18.76 23.41 13.53
N SER A 268 19.01 24.13 14.63
CA SER A 268 20.33 24.69 14.92
C SER A 268 21.24 23.59 15.47
N PRO A 269 22.53 23.52 15.06
CA PRO A 269 23.40 22.44 15.48
C PRO A 269 23.85 22.64 16.93
N SER A 270 23.42 21.74 17.83
CA SER A 270 24.07 21.59 19.13
C SER A 270 25.29 20.71 18.98
N THR A 271 26.44 21.29 19.32
CA THR A 271 27.75 20.66 19.27
C THR A 271 27.94 19.83 20.54
N GLU A 272 27.66 18.53 20.49
CA GLU A 272 28.20 17.60 21.47
C GLU A 272 28.80 16.39 20.75
N VAL A 273 30.09 16.18 21.02
CA VAL A 273 30.92 15.10 20.49
C VAL A 273 30.74 13.88 21.39
N PRO A 274 30.31 12.71 20.87
CA PRO A 274 30.45 11.46 21.59
C PRO A 274 31.74 10.75 21.17
N THR A 275 32.48 10.31 22.18
CA THR A 275 33.73 9.55 22.09
C THR A 275 33.41 8.05 22.17
N THR A 276 34.04 7.25 21.29
CA THR A 276 34.38 5.81 21.43
C THR A 276 33.17 4.85 21.48
N GLU A 277 33.13 3.63 20.93
CA GLU A 277 34.11 2.58 20.66
C GLU A 277 33.44 1.51 19.76
N ALA A 278 34.19 0.75 18.97
CA ALA A 278 33.66 -0.23 18.02
C ALA A 278 33.54 -1.65 18.62
N PRO A 279 32.47 -2.42 18.33
CA PRO A 279 32.47 -3.87 18.45
C PRO A 279 32.52 -4.52 17.05
N THR A 280 33.65 -5.14 16.69
CA THR A 280 33.89 -6.59 16.65
C THR A 280 32.88 -7.39 15.82
N THR A 281 33.33 -7.78 14.63
CA THR A 281 32.65 -8.68 13.70
C THR A 281 32.86 -10.14 14.06
N THR A 282 31.79 -10.93 14.02
CA THR A 282 31.84 -12.40 13.88
C THR A 282 30.94 -12.80 12.71
N PRO A 283 31.43 -13.62 11.76
CA PRO A 283 30.67 -13.96 10.55
C PRO A 283 29.69 -15.11 10.85
N PHE A 284 28.46 -14.98 10.35
CA PHE A 284 27.51 -16.09 10.33
C PHE A 284 27.48 -16.72 8.94
N GLU A 285 27.61 -18.05 8.91
CA GLU A 285 27.64 -18.89 7.73
C GLU A 285 26.31 -18.85 6.95
N THR A 286 26.45 -18.77 5.64
CA THR A 286 25.42 -18.91 4.62
C THR A 286 24.85 -20.33 4.62
N ALA A 287 23.52 -20.46 4.69
CA ALA A 287 22.81 -21.68 4.32
C ALA A 287 22.06 -21.44 3.00
N ASP A 288 22.30 -22.34 2.05
CA ASP A 288 21.82 -22.33 0.67
C ASP A 288 20.29 -22.26 0.53
N ALA A 289 19.83 -21.36 -0.34
CA ALA A 289 18.46 -21.33 -0.84
C ALA A 289 18.31 -22.26 -2.06
N PRO A 290 17.24 -23.06 -2.19
CA PRO A 290 17.01 -23.90 -3.36
C PRO A 290 16.45 -23.10 -4.55
N SER A 291 17.08 -23.36 -5.70
CA SER A 291 16.85 -22.89 -7.08
C SER A 291 15.38 -22.73 -7.52
N THR A 292 15.05 -21.53 -8.01
CA THR A 292 13.87 -21.25 -8.85
C THR A 292 14.24 -21.41 -10.32
N GLN A 293 13.54 -22.32 -11.01
CA GLN A 293 13.55 -22.43 -12.46
C GLN A 293 12.57 -21.42 -13.06
N THR A 294 13.07 -20.61 -14.00
CA THR A 294 12.32 -19.69 -14.85
C THR A 294 11.63 -20.44 -15.98
N PRO A 295 10.34 -20.17 -16.29
CA PRO A 295 9.79 -20.49 -17.61
C PRO A 295 9.72 -19.25 -18.51
N ASP A 296 10.12 -19.46 -19.76
CA ASP A 296 10.24 -18.51 -20.86
C ASP A 296 8.97 -17.72 -21.20
N SER A 297 9.16 -16.44 -21.58
CA SER A 297 8.17 -15.62 -22.28
C SER A 297 8.06 -16.02 -23.76
N PRO A 298 6.83 -16.05 -24.34
CA PRO A 298 6.64 -15.92 -25.78
C PRO A 298 6.25 -14.50 -26.18
N THR A 299 6.94 -14.07 -27.23
CA THR A 299 6.89 -12.80 -27.96
C THR A 299 5.57 -12.56 -28.71
N ASP A 300 5.11 -11.31 -28.66
CA ASP A 300 4.46 -10.51 -29.72
C ASP A 300 3.28 -11.08 -30.53
N THR A 301 2.08 -10.53 -30.31
CA THR A 301 1.07 -10.38 -31.38
C THR A 301 0.40 -9.01 -31.30
N THR A 302 0.64 -8.21 -32.33
CA THR A 302 -0.02 -6.94 -32.64
C THR A 302 -1.53 -7.08 -32.80
N GLN A 303 -2.32 -6.27 -32.07
CA GLN A 303 -3.76 -6.09 -32.30
C GLN A 303 -4.04 -4.63 -32.70
N PRO A 304 -4.80 -4.36 -33.79
CA PRO A 304 -5.06 -3.00 -34.28
C PRO A 304 -6.08 -2.25 -33.40
N PRO A 305 -6.06 -0.90 -33.39
CA PRO A 305 -6.90 -0.10 -32.51
C PRO A 305 -8.38 -0.20 -32.93
N THR A 306 -9.21 -0.70 -32.03
CA THR A 306 -10.68 -0.63 -32.17
C THR A 306 -11.18 0.61 -31.45
N THR A 307 -11.72 1.55 -32.23
CA THR A 307 -12.47 2.70 -31.74
C THR A 307 -13.85 2.25 -31.30
N ASN A 308 -14.07 2.08 -29.99
CA ASN A 308 -15.42 2.02 -29.42
C ASN A 308 -15.69 3.28 -28.61
N ILE A 309 -16.71 4.01 -29.08
CA ILE A 309 -17.30 5.18 -28.45
C ILE A 309 -18.19 4.64 -27.32
N HIS A 310 -17.72 4.77 -26.08
CA HIS A 310 -18.54 4.60 -24.88
C HIS A 310 -18.81 5.97 -24.28
N ASP A 311 -20.05 6.44 -24.42
CA ASP A 311 -20.58 7.60 -23.72
C ASP A 311 -20.73 7.26 -22.23
N GLY A 312 -19.80 7.73 -21.40
CA GLY A 312 -19.90 7.62 -19.95
C GLY A 312 -18.56 7.87 -19.26
N CYS A 313 -18.37 9.11 -18.78
CA CYS A 313 -17.25 9.56 -17.93
C CYS A 313 -15.83 9.21 -18.41
N ARG A 314 -15.24 10.06 -19.26
CA ARG A 314 -13.77 10.15 -19.37
C ARG A 314 -13.27 11.45 -18.76
N LEU A 315 -12.30 11.31 -17.86
CA LEU A 315 -11.33 12.35 -17.51
C LEU A 315 -10.66 12.82 -18.82
N ARG A 316 -10.60 14.14 -19.01
CA ARG A 316 -9.69 14.74 -20.00
C ARG A 316 -8.33 14.93 -19.34
#